data_AF-A0A7U2MJJ2-F1
#
_entry.id   AF-A0A7U2MJJ2-F1
#
_cell.length_a   1.000
_cell.length_b   1.000
_cell.length_c   1.000
_cell.angle_alpha   90.00
_cell.angle_beta   90.00
_cell.angle_gamma   90.00
#
_symmetry.space_group_name_H-M   'P 1'
#
loop_
_entity.id
_entity.type
_entity.pdbx_description
1 polymer ?
#
loop_
_entity_poly.entity_id
_entity_poly.type
_entity_poly.pdbx_seq_one_letter_code
_entity_poly.pdbx_strand_id
1 'polypeptide(L)'
;MEPRQTGYQSIGNASQASGSSIPHRGQSPDDLETISAAYQVLFYIKSSASFQQLLDSLPPATPGFLMKPLVCSFLAYFTQLQSHTFLGQVSTWGFDTVERVFRNSKVSPRWLANDIGPDGHTRQDLDDQDCLRWDAIGIVYATVALSLTVRNGSSGFDSDVSRRDSRARETILKDLTHAVNTCIRFQEMTGTKTELYLWLLIQDIILLIRIYGGKSRRVWRRLGDIGNVLFTIGLHKPSLRNQVITVMHIRQQLFLTAYTLDKTITTLANRPPRIPRQYCMDLDNIILAFQAADGISLYISTRLSHSLSSPASLIEKVSFVMSIVREDAHVARSTLHDSPEGSTPENMSRLLKGVWQSLKISCSVQPENWQIQRLPHQGYILLIAYLEYLYTQVYIWKHLLPGQLYTLGDMCRITLETTICGVQSLGSLEEYRSDYAWRVSCRNLLHA
;
A
#
# COMPACT_ATOMS: atom_id res chain seq x y z
N MET A 1 63.71 -19.63 -27.11
CA MET A 1 63.12 -18.37 -27.61
C MET A 1 61.80 -18.19 -26.90
N GLU A 2 61.79 -17.33 -25.87
CA GLU A 2 60.58 -16.82 -25.23
C GLU A 2 59.73 -16.02 -26.23
N PRO A 3 58.45 -15.79 -25.90
CA PRO A 3 58.11 -14.39 -25.67
C PRO A 3 57.18 -14.13 -24.47
N ARG A 4 57.68 -13.23 -23.61
CA ARG A 4 57.03 -12.02 -23.05
C ARG A 4 55.67 -12.14 -22.36
N GLN A 5 55.76 -12.17 -21.02
CA GLN A 5 54.76 -11.64 -20.10
C GLN A 5 54.63 -10.12 -20.21
N THR A 6 53.39 -9.62 -20.23
CA THR A 6 53.07 -8.23 -19.84
C THR A 6 51.75 -8.20 -19.04
N GLY A 7 51.89 -7.96 -17.74
CA GLY A 7 51.05 -7.02 -16.96
C GLY A 7 49.57 -7.33 -16.75
N TYR A 8 49.25 -8.23 -15.83
CA TYR A 8 48.01 -8.09 -15.05
C TYR A 8 48.32 -7.29 -13.79
N GLN A 9 47.87 -6.03 -13.76
CA GLN A 9 47.86 -5.23 -12.55
C GLN A 9 46.88 -5.85 -11.55
N SER A 10 47.44 -6.32 -10.43
CA SER A 10 46.71 -6.75 -9.25
C SER A 10 45.83 -5.62 -8.73
N ILE A 11 44.51 -5.74 -8.90
CA ILE A 11 43.53 -4.93 -8.16
C ILE A 11 43.68 -5.31 -6.69
N GLY A 12 44.21 -4.36 -5.92
CA GLY A 12 44.46 -4.49 -4.51
C GLY A 12 43.18 -4.83 -3.73
N ASN A 13 43.29 -5.92 -2.95
CA ASN A 13 42.64 -6.19 -1.68
C ASN A 13 41.57 -5.20 -1.22
N ALA A 14 40.32 -5.42 -1.64
CA ALA A 14 39.12 -4.89 -0.99
C ALA A 14 38.71 -5.72 0.25
N SER A 15 39.67 -6.28 0.96
CA SER A 15 39.46 -7.11 2.17
C SER A 15 39.78 -6.36 3.47
N GLN A 16 40.02 -5.05 3.42
CA GLN A 16 40.24 -4.20 4.61
C GLN A 16 39.22 -3.06 4.78
N ALA A 17 38.03 -3.19 4.19
CA ALA A 17 36.89 -2.32 4.49
C ALA A 17 35.75 -3.13 5.14
N SER A 18 36.09 -4.00 6.09
CA SER A 18 35.13 -4.71 6.95
C SER A 18 35.17 -4.13 8.36
N GLY A 19 34.96 -2.83 8.44
CA GLY A 19 34.74 -2.08 9.67
C GLY A 19 33.38 -1.39 9.61
N SER A 20 32.32 -2.15 9.32
CA SER A 20 30.94 -1.65 9.42
C SER A 20 30.17 -2.56 10.36
N SER A 21 29.90 -2.01 11.54
CA SER A 21 28.97 -2.47 12.57
C SER A 21 27.95 -3.51 12.09
N ILE A 22 28.10 -4.72 12.62
CA ILE A 22 27.09 -5.78 12.61
C ILE A 22 25.78 -5.18 13.14
N PRO A 23 24.62 -5.35 12.46
CA PRO A 23 23.36 -4.87 13.00
C PRO A 23 23.04 -5.64 14.28
N HIS A 24 22.80 -4.89 15.35
CA HIS A 24 22.56 -5.39 16.70
C HIS A 24 21.53 -6.52 16.72
N ARG A 25 22.00 -7.68 17.17
CA ARG A 25 21.22 -8.85 17.56
C ARG A 25 20.25 -8.43 18.67
N GLY A 26 18.96 -8.77 18.51
CA GLY A 26 17.82 -8.33 19.32
C GLY A 26 18.16 -7.91 20.75
N GLN A 27 18.21 -6.60 20.97
CA GLN A 27 18.27 -6.02 22.31
C GLN A 27 16.92 -6.28 23.01
N SER A 28 16.98 -6.87 24.20
CA SER A 28 15.90 -6.80 25.18
C SER A 28 15.58 -5.32 25.43
N PRO A 29 14.31 -4.93 25.70
CA PRO A 29 13.93 -3.54 25.98
C PRO A 29 14.43 -3.09 27.36
N ASP A 30 15.71 -3.30 27.68
CA ASP A 30 16.29 -3.02 29.00
C ASP A 30 16.64 -1.53 29.17
N ASP A 31 16.62 -0.76 28.08
CA ASP A 31 16.86 0.68 28.12
C ASP A 31 15.62 1.43 28.61
N LEU A 32 15.77 2.20 29.69
CA LEU A 32 14.69 2.99 30.31
C LEU A 32 13.97 3.92 29.31
N GLU A 33 14.70 4.44 28.32
CA GLU A 33 14.14 5.27 27.24
C GLU A 33 13.18 4.47 26.33
N THR A 34 13.54 3.22 26.02
CA THR A 34 12.73 2.30 25.21
C THR A 34 11.43 1.96 25.95
N ILE A 35 11.52 1.68 27.25
CA ILE A 35 10.36 1.40 28.11
C ILE A 35 9.46 2.63 28.23
N SER A 36 10.04 3.82 28.43
CA SER A 36 9.28 5.07 28.53
C SER A 36 8.53 5.38 27.22
N ALA A 37 9.19 5.24 26.07
CA ALA A 37 8.55 5.42 24.77
C ALA A 37 7.46 4.37 24.52
N ALA A 38 7.70 3.10 24.89
CA ALA A 38 6.70 2.03 24.81
C ALA A 38 5.47 2.33 25.67
N TYR A 39 5.68 2.84 26.87
CA TYR A 39 4.61 3.27 27.76
C TYR A 39 3.80 4.43 27.17
N GLN A 40 4.46 5.44 26.59
CA GLN A 40 3.77 6.57 25.97
C GLN A 40 2.88 6.14 24.82
N VAL A 41 3.36 5.23 23.97
CA VAL A 41 2.58 4.64 22.88
C VAL A 41 1.36 3.91 23.46
N LEU A 42 1.55 3.01 24.41
CA LEU A 42 0.43 2.28 25.05
C LEU A 42 -0.55 3.21 25.77
N PHE A 43 -0.07 4.30 26.37
CA PHE A 43 -0.92 5.30 27.00
C PHE A 43 -1.78 6.03 25.98
N TYR A 44 -1.27 6.32 24.78
CA TYR A 44 -2.03 6.98 23.73
C TYR A 44 -3.19 6.13 23.22
N ILE A 45 -3.11 4.80 23.33
CA ILE A 45 -4.23 3.90 23.01
C ILE A 45 -5.41 4.06 23.96
N LYS A 46 -5.21 4.72 25.13
CA LYS A 46 -6.30 5.05 26.06
C LYS A 46 -7.36 5.94 25.41
N SER A 47 -7.02 6.68 24.36
CA SER A 47 -7.96 7.49 23.57
C SER A 47 -8.78 6.69 22.54
N SER A 48 -8.86 5.36 22.68
CA SER A 48 -9.52 4.44 21.72
C SER A 48 -11.00 4.76 21.46
N ALA A 49 -11.74 5.30 22.43
CA ALA A 49 -13.13 5.71 22.22
C ALA A 49 -13.27 6.82 21.17
N SER A 50 -12.36 7.80 21.17
CA SER A 50 -12.30 8.86 20.15
C SER A 50 -11.84 8.32 18.79
N PHE A 51 -10.97 7.30 18.79
CA PHE A 51 -10.56 6.62 17.56
C PHE A 51 -11.72 5.89 16.89
N GLN A 52 -12.58 5.23 17.68
CA GLN A 52 -13.73 4.51 17.16
C GLN A 52 -14.69 5.48 16.44
N GLN A 53 -14.99 6.63 17.07
CA GLN A 53 -15.81 7.68 16.46
C GLN A 53 -15.20 8.21 15.14
N LEU A 54 -13.87 8.36 15.08
CA LEU A 54 -13.19 8.77 13.84
C LEU A 54 -13.31 7.71 12.75
N LEU A 55 -13.14 6.42 13.07
CA LEU A 55 -13.26 5.34 12.10
C LEU A 55 -14.70 5.13 11.63
N ASP A 56 -15.68 5.24 12.52
CA ASP A 56 -17.11 5.10 12.20
C ASP A 56 -17.60 6.23 11.29
N SER A 57 -17.00 7.43 11.40
CA SER A 57 -17.31 8.56 10.53
C SER A 57 -16.85 8.38 9.07
N LEU A 58 -15.96 7.41 8.80
CA LEU A 58 -15.51 7.14 7.43
C LEU A 58 -16.50 6.24 6.70
N PRO A 59 -16.77 6.49 5.41
CA PRO A 59 -17.54 5.58 4.57
C PRO A 59 -17.04 4.12 4.66
N PRO A 60 -17.94 3.12 4.56
CA PRO A 60 -17.58 1.71 4.70
C PRO A 60 -16.63 1.19 3.60
N ALA A 61 -16.61 1.88 2.45
CA ALA A 61 -15.74 1.55 1.32
C ALA A 61 -14.68 2.63 1.05
N THR A 62 -14.26 3.42 2.07
CA THR A 62 -13.21 4.44 1.89
C THR A 62 -11.94 3.76 1.41
N PRO A 63 -11.54 3.91 0.14
CA PRO A 63 -10.74 2.83 -0.40
C PRO A 63 -9.24 2.87 0.00
N GLY A 64 -8.77 3.62 1.00
CA GLY A 64 -7.33 3.67 1.38
C GLY A 64 -7.05 2.82 2.62
N PHE A 65 -8.11 2.21 3.14
CA PHE A 65 -8.19 1.61 4.45
C PHE A 65 -8.23 0.11 4.27
N LEU A 66 -7.03 -0.49 4.27
CA LEU A 66 -6.87 -1.93 4.15
C LEU A 66 -7.56 -2.62 5.34
N MET A 67 -8.46 -3.57 5.05
CA MET A 67 -9.15 -4.42 6.04
C MET A 67 -9.75 -3.66 7.23
N LYS A 68 -10.47 -2.56 6.98
CA LYS A 68 -11.15 -1.76 8.02
C LYS A 68 -11.90 -2.59 9.08
N PRO A 69 -12.67 -3.65 8.75
CA PRO A 69 -13.35 -4.46 9.77
C PRO A 69 -12.39 -5.07 10.81
N LEU A 70 -11.23 -5.56 10.36
CA LEU A 70 -10.23 -6.15 11.25
C LEU A 70 -9.55 -5.08 12.13
N VAL A 71 -9.35 -3.87 11.61
CA VAL A 71 -8.89 -2.73 12.43
C VAL A 71 -9.91 -2.39 13.51
N CYS A 72 -11.21 -2.39 13.18
CA CYS A 72 -12.27 -2.20 14.17
C CYS A 72 -12.27 -3.31 15.22
N SER A 73 -12.02 -4.57 14.84
CA SER A 73 -11.87 -5.67 15.82
C SER A 73 -10.68 -5.46 16.77
N PHE A 74 -9.52 -5.03 16.27
CA PHE A 74 -8.38 -4.66 17.13
C PHE A 74 -8.73 -3.50 18.07
N LEU A 75 -9.40 -2.47 17.56
CA LEU A 75 -9.80 -1.32 18.37
C LEU A 75 -10.84 -1.69 19.44
N ALA A 76 -11.80 -2.54 19.09
CA ALA A 76 -12.83 -3.05 20.00
C ALA A 76 -12.22 -3.86 21.15
N TYR A 77 -11.17 -4.65 20.87
CA TYR A 77 -10.40 -5.32 21.93
C TYR A 77 -9.85 -4.30 22.93
N PHE A 78 -9.21 -3.22 22.45
CA PHE A 78 -8.65 -2.19 23.34
C PHE A 78 -9.70 -1.38 24.10
N THR A 79 -10.90 -1.17 23.55
CA THR A 79 -12.01 -0.50 24.27
C THR A 79 -12.66 -1.40 25.31
N GLN A 80 -12.87 -2.69 25.02
CA GLN A 80 -13.40 -3.67 25.98
C GLN A 80 -12.43 -3.91 27.14
N LEU A 81 -11.12 -3.90 26.89
CA LEU A 81 -10.10 -3.98 27.93
C LEU A 81 -10.07 -2.74 28.85
N GLN A 82 -10.55 -1.59 28.39
CA GLN A 82 -10.67 -0.38 29.24
C GLN A 82 -11.78 -0.51 30.28
N SER A 83 -12.89 -1.15 29.93
CA SER A 83 -13.99 -1.44 30.86
C SER A 83 -13.57 -2.40 31.98
N HIS A 84 -12.59 -3.28 31.72
CA HIS A 84 -12.03 -4.22 32.69
C HIS A 84 -10.59 -3.83 33.09
N THR A 85 -10.41 -2.80 33.92
CA THR A 85 -9.23 -2.54 34.80
C THR A 85 -7.78 -2.61 34.25
N PHE A 86 -7.51 -3.00 33.01
CA PHE A 86 -6.16 -3.27 32.48
C PHE A 86 -5.38 -1.99 32.23
N LEU A 87 -6.00 -0.96 31.66
CA LEU A 87 -5.33 0.34 31.43
C LEU A 87 -5.20 1.19 32.72
N GLY A 88 -5.94 0.85 33.78
CA GLY A 88 -5.68 1.32 35.15
C GLY A 88 -4.49 0.60 35.81
N GLN A 89 -4.16 -0.61 35.36
CA GLN A 89 -2.99 -1.38 35.78
C GLN A 89 -1.73 -1.10 34.95
N VAL A 90 -1.84 -0.53 33.75
CA VAL A 90 -0.65 -0.08 32.99
C VAL A 90 0.19 0.91 33.81
N SER A 91 -0.43 1.75 34.65
CA SER A 91 0.29 2.63 35.59
C SER A 91 0.97 1.90 36.76
N THR A 92 0.62 0.66 37.07
CA THR A 92 1.23 -0.13 38.16
C THR A 92 2.17 -1.22 37.64
N TRP A 93 1.89 -1.84 36.49
CA TRP A 93 2.61 -2.98 35.88
C TRP A 93 3.04 -2.65 34.43
N GLY A 94 3.46 -1.40 34.19
CA GLY A 94 3.80 -0.92 32.85
C GLY A 94 4.92 -1.72 32.18
N PHE A 95 5.90 -2.20 32.96
CA PHE A 95 6.99 -3.04 32.46
C PHE A 95 6.49 -4.39 31.93
N ASP A 96 5.71 -5.13 32.72
CA ASP A 96 5.17 -6.44 32.33
C ASP A 96 4.29 -6.35 31.08
N THR A 97 3.53 -5.24 30.95
CA THR A 97 2.70 -5.00 29.76
C THR A 97 3.57 -4.78 28.53
N VAL A 98 4.60 -3.95 28.62
CA VAL A 98 5.55 -3.70 27.52
C VAL A 98 6.27 -4.98 27.12
N GLU A 99 6.75 -5.77 28.08
CA GLU A 99 7.40 -7.05 27.83
C GLU A 99 6.44 -8.02 27.13
N ARG A 100 5.17 -8.08 27.57
CA ARG A 100 4.13 -8.89 26.93
C ARG A 100 3.90 -8.50 25.48
N VAL A 101 3.84 -7.19 25.17
CA VAL A 101 3.68 -6.69 23.79
C VAL A 101 4.86 -7.11 22.93
N PHE A 102 6.11 -6.96 23.43
CA PHE A 102 7.31 -7.41 22.71
C PHE A 102 7.32 -8.92 22.49
N ARG A 103 6.93 -9.70 23.50
CA ARG A 103 6.85 -11.16 23.42
C ARG A 103 5.85 -11.60 22.36
N ASN A 104 4.64 -11.04 22.38
CA ASN A 104 3.62 -11.33 21.38
C ASN A 104 4.14 -10.98 19.98
N SER A 105 4.73 -9.79 19.81
CA SER A 105 5.25 -9.27 18.54
C SER A 105 6.34 -10.14 17.88
N LYS A 106 7.00 -11.03 18.64
CA LYS A 106 7.99 -12.00 18.13
C LYS A 106 7.37 -13.20 17.43
N VAL A 107 6.14 -13.56 17.74
CA VAL A 107 5.48 -14.75 17.17
C VAL A 107 4.53 -14.32 16.07
N SER A 108 4.32 -15.16 15.04
CA SER A 108 3.25 -14.93 14.06
C SER A 108 1.88 -14.99 14.74
N PRO A 109 0.92 -14.11 14.41
CA PRO A 109 -0.44 -14.19 14.94
C PRO A 109 -1.07 -15.55 14.66
N ARG A 110 -1.83 -16.07 15.61
CA ARG A 110 -2.33 -17.46 15.56
C ARG A 110 -3.38 -17.64 14.47
N TRP A 111 -4.22 -16.63 14.26
CA TRP A 111 -5.20 -16.60 13.18
C TRP A 111 -4.57 -16.49 11.78
N LEU A 112 -3.28 -16.17 11.70
CA LEU A 112 -2.49 -16.24 10.47
C LEU A 112 -1.68 -17.53 10.36
N ALA A 113 -1.49 -18.26 11.45
CA ALA A 113 -0.77 -19.52 11.41
C ALA A 113 -1.50 -20.49 10.49
N ASN A 114 -0.73 -21.27 9.72
CA ASN A 114 -1.26 -22.24 8.78
C ASN A 114 -1.94 -23.45 9.47
N ASP A 115 -1.97 -23.44 10.78
CA ASP A 115 -2.46 -24.53 11.60
C ASP A 115 -3.99 -24.42 11.67
N ILE A 116 -4.64 -25.26 10.88
CA ILE A 116 -6.05 -25.62 11.11
C ILE A 116 -6.10 -26.14 12.55
N GLY A 117 -6.90 -25.50 13.41
CA GLY A 117 -7.09 -25.97 14.78
C GLY A 117 -7.54 -27.44 14.79
N PRO A 118 -7.37 -28.16 15.90
CA PRO A 118 -7.79 -29.56 16.02
C PRO A 118 -9.27 -29.80 15.62
N ASP A 119 -10.08 -28.74 15.65
CA ASP A 119 -11.52 -28.76 15.39
C ASP A 119 -11.90 -28.47 13.92
N GLY A 120 -10.91 -28.32 13.01
CA GLY A 120 -11.17 -28.05 11.60
C GLY A 120 -11.70 -26.63 11.30
N HIS A 121 -11.81 -25.78 12.33
CA HIS A 121 -12.30 -24.41 12.22
C HIS A 121 -11.19 -23.39 12.45
N THR A 122 -11.22 -22.30 11.67
CA THR A 122 -10.36 -21.14 11.89
C THR A 122 -10.90 -20.39 13.10
N ARG A 123 -10.08 -20.20 14.14
CA ARG A 123 -10.46 -19.45 15.35
C ARG A 123 -10.74 -17.99 14.95
N GLN A 124 -11.99 -17.56 15.02
CA GLN A 124 -12.43 -16.23 14.57
C GLN A 124 -12.30 -15.15 15.66
N ASP A 125 -12.23 -15.56 16.93
CA ASP A 125 -12.10 -14.62 18.04
C ASP A 125 -10.63 -14.28 18.29
N LEU A 126 -10.29 -13.01 18.10
CA LEU A 126 -8.98 -12.46 18.41
C LEU A 126 -8.76 -12.44 19.93
N ASP A 127 -7.61 -12.90 20.39
CA ASP A 127 -7.23 -12.89 21.80
C ASP A 127 -6.14 -11.85 22.12
N ASP A 128 -5.72 -11.81 23.39
CA ASP A 128 -4.64 -10.95 23.88
C ASP A 128 -3.34 -11.08 23.08
N GLN A 129 -2.98 -12.28 22.60
CA GLN A 129 -1.74 -12.52 21.84
C GLN A 129 -1.83 -11.99 20.41
N ASP A 130 -3.04 -11.93 19.86
CA ASP A 130 -3.30 -11.44 18.52
C ASP A 130 -3.45 -9.91 18.47
N CYS A 131 -4.03 -9.29 19.51
CA CYS A 131 -4.28 -7.85 19.55
C CYS A 131 -3.17 -7.04 20.24
N LEU A 132 -2.57 -7.53 21.33
CA LEU A 132 -1.56 -6.79 22.09
C LEU A 132 -0.16 -6.96 21.48
N ARG A 133 0.06 -6.29 20.34
CA ARG A 133 1.28 -6.36 19.54
C ARG A 133 1.64 -5.00 18.95
N TRP A 134 2.92 -4.73 18.70
CA TRP A 134 3.36 -3.45 18.14
C TRP A 134 2.85 -3.23 16.72
N ASP A 135 2.81 -4.28 15.90
CA ASP A 135 2.25 -4.24 14.55
C ASP A 135 0.74 -3.90 14.55
N ALA A 136 -0.07 -4.59 15.36
CA ALA A 136 -1.50 -4.32 15.52
C ALA A 136 -1.80 -2.90 16.06
N ILE A 137 -1.10 -2.48 17.12
CA ILE A 137 -1.23 -1.14 17.70
C ILE A 137 -0.86 -0.06 16.67
N GLY A 138 0.24 -0.26 15.94
CA GLY A 138 0.67 0.63 14.87
C GLY A 138 -0.36 0.73 13.75
N ILE A 139 -1.01 -0.39 13.37
CA ILE A 139 -2.05 -0.41 12.34
C ILE A 139 -3.25 0.46 12.76
N VAL A 140 -3.67 0.37 14.03
CA VAL A 140 -4.74 1.22 14.58
C VAL A 140 -4.35 2.69 14.45
N TYR A 141 -3.16 3.09 14.92
CA TYR A 141 -2.73 4.48 14.82
C TYR A 141 -2.59 4.98 13.39
N ALA A 142 -2.04 4.17 12.49
CA ALA A 142 -1.89 4.55 11.09
C ALA A 142 -3.27 4.73 10.44
N THR A 143 -4.23 3.85 10.74
CA THR A 143 -5.61 3.96 10.24
C THR A 143 -6.30 5.21 10.77
N VAL A 144 -6.16 5.50 12.06
CA VAL A 144 -6.71 6.73 12.66
C VAL A 144 -6.05 7.97 12.06
N ALA A 145 -4.73 7.99 11.90
CA ALA A 145 -4.00 9.08 11.26
C ALA A 145 -4.49 9.32 9.82
N LEU A 146 -4.69 8.25 9.05
CA LEU A 146 -5.25 8.32 7.71
C LEU A 146 -6.66 8.92 7.72
N SER A 147 -7.52 8.56 8.67
CA SER A 147 -8.86 9.15 8.82
C SER A 147 -8.80 10.67 9.03
N LEU A 148 -7.80 11.15 9.78
CA LEU A 148 -7.58 12.58 9.97
C LEU A 148 -7.14 13.25 8.66
N THR A 149 -6.30 12.62 7.84
CA THR A 149 -5.89 13.22 6.55
C THR A 149 -7.06 13.38 5.57
N VAL A 150 -8.05 12.49 5.63
CA VAL A 150 -9.26 12.53 4.78
C VAL A 150 -10.14 13.72 5.16
N ARG A 151 -10.44 13.91 6.46
CA ARG A 151 -11.29 15.00 6.96
C ARG A 151 -10.70 16.41 6.75
N ASN A 152 -9.41 16.53 6.46
CA ASN A 152 -8.76 17.84 6.26
C ASN A 152 -9.15 18.52 4.94
N GLY A 153 -9.65 17.78 3.94
CA GLY A 153 -10.02 18.34 2.63
C GLY A 153 -11.39 19.01 2.58
N SER A 154 -12.21 18.92 3.63
CA SER A 154 -13.62 19.34 3.61
C SER A 154 -13.94 20.70 4.24
N SER A 155 -12.96 21.42 4.83
CA SER A 155 -13.23 22.71 5.49
C SER A 155 -12.96 23.90 4.57
N GLY A 156 -13.89 24.18 3.66
CA GLY A 156 -13.85 25.33 2.74
C GLY A 156 -14.29 26.68 3.34
N PHE A 157 -14.47 26.79 4.66
CA PHE A 157 -14.86 28.05 5.30
C PHE A 157 -13.88 28.45 6.41
N ASP A 158 -13.23 29.60 6.18
CA ASP A 158 -12.19 30.21 6.99
C ASP A 158 -12.82 30.95 8.18
N SER A 159 -13.01 30.22 9.28
CA SER A 159 -13.46 30.77 10.56
C SER A 159 -12.35 30.57 11.60
N ASP A 160 -12.24 31.45 12.58
CA ASP A 160 -11.20 31.36 13.61
C ASP A 160 -11.30 30.06 14.44
N VAL A 161 -12.51 29.46 14.48
CA VAL A 161 -12.80 28.14 15.07
C VAL A 161 -12.25 27.01 14.19
N SER A 162 -12.42 27.06 12.85
CA SER A 162 -11.88 26.05 11.94
C SER A 162 -10.34 26.06 11.91
N ARG A 163 -9.71 27.21 12.14
CA ARG A 163 -8.24 27.31 12.26
C ARG A 163 -7.69 26.69 13.55
N ARG A 164 -8.37 26.85 14.69
CA ARG A 164 -7.97 26.17 15.95
C ARG A 164 -8.16 24.66 15.86
N ASP A 165 -9.29 24.22 15.30
CA ASP A 165 -9.55 22.79 15.06
C ASP A 165 -8.51 22.18 14.12
N SER A 166 -8.11 22.92 13.07
CA SER A 166 -7.05 22.51 12.15
C SER A 166 -5.68 22.34 12.84
N ARG A 167 -5.28 23.28 13.70
CA ARG A 167 -4.00 23.19 14.43
C ARG A 167 -4.00 22.02 15.42
N ALA A 168 -5.09 21.84 16.16
CA ALA A 168 -5.22 20.72 17.09
C ALA A 168 -5.15 19.37 16.36
N ARG A 169 -5.83 19.26 15.21
CA ARG A 169 -5.76 18.08 14.34
C ARG A 169 -4.37 17.83 13.78
N GLU A 170 -3.65 18.86 13.37
CA GLU A 170 -2.27 18.72 12.90
C GLU A 170 -1.33 18.19 14.00
N THR A 171 -1.49 18.66 15.24
CA THR A 171 -0.76 18.14 16.39
C THR A 171 -1.09 16.66 16.62
N ILE A 172 -2.38 16.29 16.66
CA ILE A 172 -2.81 14.89 16.81
C ILE A 172 -2.26 14.01 15.69
N LEU A 173 -2.25 14.50 14.45
CA LEU A 173 -1.68 13.77 13.31
C LEU A 173 -0.17 13.56 13.47
N LYS A 174 0.57 14.56 13.97
CA LYS A 174 2.01 14.43 14.26
C LYS A 174 2.26 13.41 15.37
N ASP A 175 1.46 13.43 16.44
CA ASP A 175 1.57 12.50 17.56
C ASP A 175 1.28 11.05 17.12
N LEU A 176 0.20 10.84 16.36
CA LEU A 176 -0.12 9.53 15.77
C LEU A 176 0.96 9.05 14.81
N THR A 177 1.48 9.93 13.95
CA THR A 177 2.56 9.58 13.02
C THR A 177 3.84 9.22 13.79
N HIS A 178 4.13 9.92 14.89
CA HIS A 178 5.23 9.56 15.78
C HIS A 178 5.01 8.18 16.41
N ALA A 179 3.81 7.92 16.94
CA ALA A 179 3.44 6.62 17.52
C ALA A 179 3.57 5.47 16.52
N VAL A 180 3.13 5.66 15.26
CA VAL A 180 3.30 4.68 14.17
C VAL A 180 4.78 4.36 13.95
N ASN A 181 5.63 5.37 13.81
CA ASN A 181 7.07 5.17 13.61
C ASN A 181 7.73 4.48 14.82
N THR A 182 7.28 4.77 16.03
CA THR A 182 7.74 4.13 17.25
C THR A 182 7.33 2.64 17.29
N CYS A 183 6.09 2.32 16.92
CA CYS A 183 5.64 0.92 16.76
C CYS A 183 6.46 0.16 15.71
N ILE A 184 6.76 0.79 14.56
CA ILE A 184 7.61 0.20 13.51
C ILE A 184 9.01 -0.09 14.07
N ARG A 185 9.61 0.86 14.79
CA ARG A 185 10.93 0.68 15.42
C ARG A 185 10.93 -0.46 16.44
N PHE A 186 9.88 -0.57 17.25
CA PHE A 186 9.76 -1.68 18.22
C PHE A 186 9.54 -3.02 17.55
N GLN A 187 8.76 -3.07 16.46
CA GLN A 187 8.64 -4.29 15.66
C GLN A 187 9.96 -4.66 14.97
N GLU A 188 10.78 -3.69 14.57
CA GLU A 188 12.13 -3.98 14.06
C GLU A 188 13.06 -4.57 15.14
N MET A 189 12.95 -4.09 16.39
CA MET A 189 13.72 -4.61 17.53
C MET A 189 13.40 -6.07 17.86
N THR A 190 12.20 -6.57 17.55
CA THR A 190 11.89 -8.00 17.75
C THR A 190 12.69 -8.91 16.80
N GLY A 191 13.21 -8.36 15.70
CA GLY A 191 13.90 -9.10 14.65
C GLY A 191 12.98 -9.97 13.79
N THR A 192 11.66 -9.87 13.96
CA THR A 192 10.68 -10.72 13.28
C THR A 192 9.87 -9.94 12.25
N LYS A 193 9.72 -10.53 11.08
CA LYS A 193 8.90 -9.99 9.99
C LYS A 193 7.65 -10.85 9.85
N THR A 194 6.48 -10.25 10.01
CA THR A 194 5.16 -10.89 9.95
C THR A 194 4.30 -10.24 8.87
N GLU A 195 3.19 -10.88 8.48
CA GLU A 195 2.20 -10.26 7.59
C GLU A 195 1.59 -8.99 8.21
N LEU A 196 1.37 -8.95 9.53
CA LEU A 196 0.91 -7.74 10.23
C LEU A 196 1.95 -6.61 10.17
N TYR A 197 3.24 -6.92 10.28
CA TYR A 197 4.28 -5.92 10.09
C TYR A 197 4.27 -5.38 8.65
N LEU A 198 4.11 -6.24 7.64
CA LEU A 198 3.93 -5.78 6.25
C LEU A 198 2.72 -4.85 6.12
N TRP A 199 1.59 -5.21 6.76
CA TRP A 199 0.40 -4.35 6.78
C TRP A 199 0.67 -3.00 7.41
N LEU A 200 1.35 -2.95 8.56
CA LEU A 200 1.75 -1.70 9.19
C LEU A 200 2.59 -0.83 8.25
N LEU A 201 3.58 -1.41 7.55
CA LEU A 201 4.39 -0.68 6.58
C LEU A 201 3.59 -0.15 5.39
N ILE A 202 2.58 -0.91 4.92
CA ILE A 202 1.65 -0.48 3.87
C ILE A 202 0.81 0.70 4.34
N GLN A 203 0.25 0.67 5.55
CA GLN A 203 -0.51 1.80 6.08
C GLN A 203 0.38 3.03 6.29
N ASP A 204 1.61 2.83 6.79
CA ASP A 204 2.58 3.91 6.99
C ASP A 204 3.00 4.54 5.65
N ILE A 205 3.26 3.77 4.58
CA ILE A 205 3.60 4.39 3.29
C ILE A 205 2.44 5.20 2.73
N ILE A 206 1.19 4.72 2.86
CA ILE A 206 0.01 5.48 2.44
C ILE A 206 -0.08 6.79 3.23
N LEU A 207 0.16 6.75 4.54
CA LEU A 207 0.19 7.94 5.40
C LEU A 207 1.31 8.91 4.99
N LEU A 208 2.52 8.39 4.74
CA LEU A 208 3.65 9.20 4.28
C LEU A 208 3.36 9.88 2.94
N ILE A 209 2.66 9.20 2.03
CA ILE A 209 2.26 9.79 0.75
C ILE A 209 1.23 10.91 0.97
N ARG A 210 0.30 10.75 1.92
CA ARG A 210 -0.67 11.80 2.28
C ARG A 210 -0.02 13.04 2.87
N ILE A 211 1.00 12.86 3.72
CA ILE A 211 1.65 13.97 4.45
C ILE A 211 2.74 14.64 3.59
N TYR A 212 3.60 13.85 2.94
CA TYR A 212 4.83 14.35 2.29
C TYR A 212 4.79 14.25 0.76
N GLY A 213 3.76 13.63 0.18
CA GLY A 213 3.66 13.36 -1.25
C GLY A 213 4.45 12.14 -1.72
N GLY A 214 4.02 11.56 -2.84
CA GLY A 214 4.55 10.29 -3.36
C GLY A 214 6.00 10.32 -3.86
N LYS A 215 6.55 11.51 -4.18
CA LYS A 215 7.94 11.67 -4.64
C LYS A 215 8.95 11.84 -3.49
N SER A 216 8.49 11.89 -2.24
CA SER A 216 9.38 12.14 -1.11
C SER A 216 10.38 10.99 -0.88
N ARG A 217 11.59 11.32 -0.40
CA ARG A 217 12.61 10.31 -0.02
C ARG A 217 12.10 9.34 1.05
N ARG A 218 11.17 9.77 1.90
CA ARG A 218 10.58 8.95 2.97
C ARG A 218 9.74 7.82 2.38
N VAL A 219 8.85 8.14 1.44
CA VAL A 219 8.05 7.17 0.69
C VAL A 219 8.95 6.17 -0.04
N TRP A 220 9.99 6.65 -0.72
CA TRP A 220 10.91 5.77 -1.43
C TRP A 220 11.66 4.79 -0.52
N ARG A 221 12.08 5.23 0.68
CA ARG A 221 12.71 4.33 1.67
C ARG A 221 11.72 3.28 2.15
N ARG A 222 10.53 3.71 2.58
CA ARG A 222 9.49 2.79 3.06
C ARG A 222 9.10 1.74 2.03
N LEU A 223 9.09 2.11 0.74
CA LEU A 223 8.83 1.15 -0.33
C LEU A 223 9.87 0.01 -0.39
N GLY A 224 11.13 0.32 -0.07
CA GLY A 224 12.19 -0.69 0.05
C GLY A 224 11.95 -1.64 1.21
N ASP A 225 11.54 -1.11 2.36
CA ASP A 225 11.22 -1.91 3.54
C ASP A 225 10.06 -2.86 3.23
N ILE A 226 9.00 -2.37 2.56
CA ILE A 226 7.86 -3.19 2.10
C ILE A 226 8.32 -4.34 1.22
N GLY A 227 9.14 -4.06 0.19
CA GLY A 227 9.67 -5.11 -0.68
C GLY A 227 10.49 -6.15 0.09
N ASN A 228 11.41 -5.69 0.95
CA ASN A 228 12.25 -6.56 1.79
C ASN A 228 11.40 -7.47 2.69
N VAL A 229 10.38 -6.91 3.36
CA VAL A 229 9.47 -7.69 4.21
C VAL A 229 8.69 -8.69 3.39
N LEU A 230 8.07 -8.27 2.28
CA LEU A 230 7.29 -9.13 1.38
C LEU A 230 8.09 -10.35 0.88
N PHE A 231 9.36 -10.14 0.50
CA PHE A 231 10.23 -11.25 0.10
C PHE A 231 10.62 -12.14 1.28
N THR A 232 10.95 -11.54 2.43
CA THR A 232 11.36 -12.31 3.62
C THR A 232 10.26 -13.23 4.13
N ILE A 233 9.01 -12.75 4.18
CA ILE A 233 7.86 -13.56 4.63
C ILE A 233 7.34 -14.52 3.55
N GLY A 234 7.88 -14.46 2.32
CA GLY A 234 7.54 -15.39 1.25
C GLY A 234 6.27 -15.06 0.46
N LEU A 235 5.62 -13.91 0.67
CA LEU A 235 4.38 -13.55 -0.04
C LEU A 235 4.54 -13.34 -1.55
N HIS A 236 5.78 -13.26 -2.06
CA HIS A 236 6.06 -13.31 -3.49
C HIS A 236 5.71 -14.69 -4.11
N LYS A 237 5.69 -15.78 -3.34
CA LYS A 237 5.35 -17.11 -3.83
C LYS A 237 3.83 -17.30 -3.94
N PRO A 238 3.28 -17.64 -5.12
CA PRO A 238 1.84 -17.86 -5.27
C PRO A 238 1.30 -18.97 -4.36
N SER A 239 2.09 -20.01 -4.09
CA SER A 239 1.71 -21.11 -3.20
C SER A 239 1.32 -20.65 -1.80
N LEU A 240 2.07 -19.71 -1.21
CA LEU A 240 1.76 -19.17 0.12
C LEU A 240 0.54 -18.23 0.11
N ARG A 241 0.38 -17.44 -0.96
CA ARG A 241 -0.77 -16.53 -1.11
C ARG A 241 -2.08 -17.27 -1.33
N ASN A 242 -2.03 -18.41 -2.00
CA ASN A 242 -3.20 -19.20 -2.40
C ASN A 242 -3.54 -20.31 -1.38
N GLN A 243 -2.72 -20.48 -0.34
CA GLN A 243 -3.08 -21.28 0.84
C GLN A 243 -4.19 -20.54 1.60
N VAL A 244 -5.44 -20.96 1.38
CA VAL A 244 -6.64 -20.41 2.01
C VAL A 244 -6.60 -20.72 3.51
N ILE A 245 -6.30 -19.72 4.35
CA ILE A 245 -6.28 -19.90 5.81
C ILE A 245 -7.00 -18.78 6.56
N THR A 246 -7.63 -17.84 5.86
CA THR A 246 -8.53 -16.88 6.51
C THR A 246 -9.75 -16.61 5.66
N VAL A 247 -10.89 -16.45 6.34
CA VAL A 247 -12.14 -15.89 5.82
C VAL A 247 -11.92 -14.52 5.12
N MET A 248 -10.78 -13.85 5.35
CA MET A 248 -10.49 -12.50 4.87
C MET A 248 -9.46 -12.37 3.72
N HIS A 249 -8.86 -13.47 3.21
CA HIS A 249 -7.87 -13.41 2.11
C HIS A 249 -6.71 -12.38 2.31
N ILE A 250 -6.32 -12.12 3.56
CA ILE A 250 -5.35 -11.06 3.93
C ILE A 250 -4.03 -11.14 3.16
N ARG A 251 -3.45 -12.33 2.99
CA ARG A 251 -2.17 -12.53 2.29
C ARG A 251 -2.23 -12.06 0.85
N GLN A 252 -3.35 -12.32 0.17
CA GLN A 252 -3.58 -11.86 -1.20
C GLN A 252 -3.74 -10.34 -1.21
N GLN A 253 -4.54 -9.78 -0.30
CA GLN A 253 -4.74 -8.33 -0.23
C GLN A 253 -3.43 -7.58 0.03
N LEU A 254 -2.61 -8.03 0.99
CA LEU A 254 -1.30 -7.45 1.29
C LEU A 254 -0.36 -7.48 0.09
N PHE A 255 -0.30 -8.61 -0.62
CA PHE A 255 0.51 -8.73 -1.84
C PHE A 255 0.02 -7.76 -2.93
N LEU A 256 -1.28 -7.73 -3.22
CA LEU A 256 -1.86 -6.87 -4.26
C LEU A 256 -1.60 -5.39 -3.98
N THR A 257 -1.79 -4.97 -2.73
CA THR A 257 -1.53 -3.59 -2.31
C THR A 257 -0.05 -3.25 -2.40
N ALA A 258 0.84 -4.10 -1.88
CA ALA A 258 2.29 -3.87 -1.95
C ALA A 258 2.80 -3.82 -3.40
N TYR A 259 2.36 -4.75 -4.25
CA TYR A 259 2.72 -4.79 -5.66
C TYR A 259 2.23 -3.55 -6.42
N THR A 260 1.00 -3.11 -6.16
CA THR A 260 0.42 -1.91 -6.77
C THR A 260 1.12 -0.62 -6.32
N LEU A 261 1.44 -0.51 -5.03
CA LEU A 261 2.18 0.63 -4.48
C LEU A 261 3.58 0.73 -5.09
N ASP A 262 4.28 -0.41 -5.23
CA ASP A 262 5.58 -0.46 -5.91
C ASP A 262 5.51 0.15 -7.29
N LYS A 263 4.59 -0.29 -8.15
CA LYS A 263 4.49 0.20 -9.52
C LYS A 263 4.05 1.63 -9.57
N THR A 264 3.12 2.03 -8.71
CA THR A 264 2.63 3.41 -8.67
C THR A 264 3.75 4.38 -8.32
N ILE A 265 4.54 4.07 -7.29
CA ILE A 265 5.63 4.94 -6.84
C ILE A 265 6.82 4.89 -7.81
N THR A 266 7.16 3.74 -8.37
CA THR A 266 8.30 3.62 -9.30
C THR A 266 8.01 4.27 -10.65
N THR A 267 6.77 4.14 -11.15
CA THR A 267 6.24 4.89 -12.30
C THR A 267 6.30 6.40 -12.04
N LEU A 268 5.83 6.86 -10.88
CA LEU A 268 5.86 8.26 -10.45
C LEU A 268 7.29 8.82 -10.38
N ALA A 269 8.22 8.03 -9.87
CA ALA A 269 9.61 8.42 -9.66
C ALA A 269 10.50 8.21 -10.91
N ASN A 270 9.98 7.58 -11.97
CA ASN A 270 10.75 7.10 -13.12
C ASN A 270 11.94 6.22 -12.70
N ARG A 271 11.69 5.25 -11.83
CA ARG A 271 12.70 4.31 -11.31
C ARG A 271 12.28 2.88 -11.61
N PRO A 272 13.22 1.92 -11.66
CA PRO A 272 12.89 0.50 -11.78
C PRO A 272 12.00 0.01 -10.61
N PRO A 273 11.04 -0.89 -10.87
CA PRO A 273 10.27 -1.58 -9.83
C PRO A 273 11.17 -2.32 -8.83
N ARG A 274 10.78 -2.32 -7.55
CA ARG A 274 11.50 -3.05 -6.48
C ARG A 274 10.93 -4.43 -6.22
N ILE A 275 9.72 -4.71 -6.70
CA ILE A 275 9.06 -6.01 -6.56
C ILE A 275 8.86 -6.58 -7.96
N PRO A 276 9.84 -7.28 -8.56
CA PRO A 276 9.74 -7.70 -9.96
C PRO A 276 8.62 -8.73 -10.16
N ARG A 277 7.85 -8.61 -11.25
CA ARG A 277 6.80 -9.59 -11.59
C ARG A 277 7.31 -11.03 -11.64
N GLN A 278 8.50 -11.25 -12.18
CA GLN A 278 9.09 -12.58 -12.39
C GLN A 278 9.24 -13.40 -11.11
N TYR A 279 9.37 -12.75 -9.95
CA TYR A 279 9.44 -13.45 -8.65
C TYR A 279 8.08 -13.63 -8.00
N CYS A 280 7.04 -13.00 -8.56
CA CYS A 280 5.74 -12.86 -7.91
C CYS A 280 4.64 -13.70 -8.55
N MET A 281 4.76 -14.02 -9.82
CA MET A 281 3.74 -14.73 -10.58
C MET A 281 4.36 -16.00 -11.18
N ASP A 282 3.74 -17.16 -10.94
CA ASP A 282 4.07 -18.40 -11.65
C ASP A 282 3.56 -18.26 -13.08
N LEU A 283 4.34 -17.56 -13.91
CA LEU A 283 4.06 -17.30 -15.31
C LEU A 283 4.72 -18.34 -16.23
N ASP A 284 5.16 -19.48 -15.68
CA ASP A 284 5.95 -20.52 -16.37
C ASP A 284 5.32 -21.04 -17.69
N ASN A 285 4.04 -20.73 -17.97
CA ASN A 285 3.36 -21.08 -19.23
C ASN A 285 2.84 -19.88 -20.05
N ILE A 286 3.09 -18.63 -19.65
CA ILE A 286 2.71 -17.44 -20.43
C ILE A 286 4.00 -16.83 -21.00
N ILE A 287 4.36 -17.28 -22.20
CA ILE A 287 5.35 -16.58 -23.02
C ILE A 287 4.80 -15.16 -23.23
N LEU A 288 5.39 -14.18 -22.54
CA LEU A 288 5.05 -12.76 -22.66
C LEU A 288 5.63 -12.19 -23.96
N ALA A 289 5.28 -12.80 -25.08
CA ALA A 289 5.06 -12.03 -26.30
C ALA A 289 3.81 -11.16 -26.05
N PHE A 290 3.66 -10.06 -26.77
CA PHE A 290 2.61 -9.04 -26.61
C PHE A 290 1.12 -9.51 -26.72
N GLN A 291 0.83 -10.81 -26.62
CA GLN A 291 -0.49 -11.47 -26.58
C GLN A 291 -0.94 -11.86 -25.15
N ALA A 292 -0.53 -11.11 -24.13
CA ALA A 292 -0.71 -11.45 -22.71
C ALA A 292 -2.11 -11.16 -22.11
N ALA A 293 -3.05 -10.58 -22.87
CA ALA A 293 -4.36 -10.17 -22.34
C ALA A 293 -5.16 -11.35 -21.77
N ASP A 294 -5.18 -12.47 -22.51
CA ASP A 294 -5.93 -13.67 -22.12
C ASP A 294 -5.31 -14.34 -20.89
N GLY A 295 -3.98 -14.34 -20.79
CA GLY A 295 -3.25 -14.86 -19.62
C GLY A 295 -3.48 -14.04 -18.35
N ILE A 296 -3.48 -12.71 -18.47
CA ILE A 296 -3.80 -11.81 -17.35
C ILE A 296 -5.27 -11.95 -16.95
N SER A 297 -6.18 -12.01 -17.93
CA SER A 297 -7.61 -12.22 -17.70
C SER A 297 -7.88 -13.56 -17.00
N LEU A 298 -7.21 -14.63 -17.44
CA LEU A 298 -7.28 -15.94 -16.81
C LEU A 298 -6.73 -15.92 -15.38
N TYR A 299 -5.62 -15.23 -15.14
CA TYR A 299 -5.08 -15.08 -13.77
C TYR A 299 -6.08 -14.36 -12.86
N ILE A 300 -6.74 -13.30 -13.35
CA ILE A 300 -7.78 -12.58 -12.60
C ILE A 300 -8.97 -13.49 -12.30
N SER A 301 -9.48 -14.22 -13.30
CA SER A 301 -10.68 -15.04 -13.16
C SER A 301 -10.46 -16.32 -12.34
N THR A 302 -9.24 -16.86 -12.34
CA THR A 302 -8.94 -18.13 -11.65
C THR A 302 -8.32 -17.96 -10.26
N ARG A 303 -7.52 -16.91 -10.05
CA ARG A 303 -6.76 -16.72 -8.78
C ARG A 303 -7.26 -15.56 -7.94
N LEU A 304 -7.99 -14.61 -8.53
CA LEU A 304 -8.48 -13.39 -7.86
C LEU A 304 -10.01 -13.31 -7.80
N SER A 305 -10.74 -14.34 -8.23
CA SER A 305 -12.21 -14.36 -8.28
C SER A 305 -12.85 -14.44 -6.89
N HIS A 306 -12.33 -15.29 -6.00
CA HIS A 306 -12.94 -15.53 -4.68
C HIS A 306 -12.58 -14.50 -3.60
N SER A 307 -11.42 -13.84 -3.71
CA SER A 307 -10.94 -12.88 -2.71
C SER A 307 -11.55 -11.50 -2.80
N LEU A 308 -12.23 -11.20 -3.92
CA LEU A 308 -12.47 -9.84 -4.38
C LEU A 308 -13.88 -9.75 -4.98
N SER A 309 -14.90 -10.07 -4.18
CA SER A 309 -16.31 -10.00 -4.59
C SER A 309 -16.98 -8.66 -4.25
N SER A 310 -16.31 -7.78 -3.49
CA SER A 310 -16.86 -6.48 -3.10
C SER A 310 -16.65 -5.42 -4.20
N PRO A 311 -17.46 -4.34 -4.27
CA PRO A 311 -17.19 -3.24 -5.19
C PRO A 311 -15.80 -2.59 -5.01
N ALA A 312 -15.30 -2.48 -3.77
CA ALA A 312 -13.96 -1.94 -3.48
C ALA A 312 -12.84 -2.79 -4.12
N SER A 313 -13.11 -4.09 -4.26
CA SER A 313 -12.19 -5.03 -4.89
C SER A 313 -11.98 -4.77 -6.39
N LEU A 314 -12.90 -4.05 -7.06
CA LEU A 314 -12.73 -3.64 -8.46
C LEU A 314 -11.53 -2.71 -8.60
N ILE A 315 -11.39 -1.71 -7.73
CA ILE A 315 -10.24 -0.80 -7.75
C ILE A 315 -8.95 -1.59 -7.55
N GLU A 316 -8.93 -2.56 -6.63
CA GLU A 316 -7.76 -3.40 -6.38
C GLU A 316 -7.40 -4.24 -7.62
N LYS A 317 -8.38 -4.88 -8.27
CA LYS A 317 -8.18 -5.62 -9.53
C LYS A 317 -7.65 -4.72 -10.63
N VAL A 318 -8.31 -3.58 -10.89
CA VAL A 318 -7.88 -2.64 -11.93
C VAL A 318 -6.48 -2.11 -11.62
N SER A 319 -6.21 -1.66 -10.40
CA SER A 319 -4.91 -1.11 -10.03
C SER A 319 -3.79 -2.14 -10.16
N PHE A 320 -4.03 -3.40 -9.79
CA PHE A 320 -3.08 -4.49 -9.96
C PHE A 320 -2.76 -4.72 -11.45
N VAL A 321 -3.79 -4.83 -12.27
CA VAL A 321 -3.65 -5.08 -13.70
C VAL A 321 -2.97 -3.92 -14.43
N MET A 322 -3.34 -2.69 -14.12
CA MET A 322 -2.66 -1.49 -14.60
C MET A 322 -1.20 -1.44 -14.14
N SER A 323 -0.88 -1.99 -12.97
CA SER A 323 0.51 -2.11 -12.51
C SER A 323 1.32 -3.08 -13.37
N ILE A 324 0.74 -4.22 -13.78
CA ILE A 324 1.40 -5.15 -14.69
C ILE A 324 1.74 -4.46 -16.02
N VAL A 325 0.76 -3.79 -16.62
CA VAL A 325 0.96 -3.09 -17.91
C VAL A 325 2.00 -1.96 -17.78
N ARG A 326 2.02 -1.22 -16.66
CA ARG A 326 3.05 -0.20 -16.40
C ARG A 326 4.45 -0.79 -16.24
N GLU A 327 4.58 -1.95 -15.60
CA GLU A 327 5.86 -2.67 -15.51
C GLU A 327 6.33 -3.10 -16.90
N ASP A 328 5.45 -3.65 -17.74
CA ASP A 328 5.77 -4.00 -19.14
C ASP A 328 6.24 -2.79 -19.94
N ALA A 329 5.52 -1.66 -19.84
CA ALA A 329 5.90 -0.40 -20.48
C ALA A 329 7.28 0.10 -20.00
N HIS A 330 7.57 -0.06 -18.70
CA HIS A 330 8.87 0.30 -18.15
C HIS A 330 10.00 -0.60 -18.66
N VAL A 331 9.75 -1.92 -18.77
CA VAL A 331 10.72 -2.87 -19.32
C VAL A 331 10.99 -2.55 -20.80
N ALA A 332 9.93 -2.38 -21.60
CA ALA A 332 10.06 -2.03 -23.01
C ALA A 332 10.84 -0.73 -23.23
N ARG A 333 10.58 0.31 -22.42
CA ARG A 333 11.38 1.54 -22.45
C ARG A 333 12.88 1.28 -22.22
N SER A 334 13.20 0.35 -21.31
CA SER A 334 14.58 0.07 -20.92
C SER A 334 15.31 -0.82 -21.92
N THR A 335 14.59 -1.69 -22.64
CA THR A 335 15.15 -2.64 -23.62
C THR A 335 15.14 -2.12 -25.06
N LEU A 336 14.27 -1.16 -25.39
CA LEU A 336 14.07 -0.67 -26.77
C LEU A 336 14.78 0.65 -27.06
N HIS A 337 15.74 1.06 -26.22
CA HIS A 337 16.47 2.31 -26.44
C HIS A 337 17.22 2.34 -27.81
N ASP A 338 17.40 1.17 -28.44
CA ASP A 338 18.09 0.98 -29.73
C ASP A 338 17.27 0.27 -30.84
N SER A 339 15.97 -0.02 -30.64
CA SER A 339 15.17 -0.76 -31.66
C SER A 339 14.13 0.13 -32.35
N PRO A 340 14.07 0.19 -33.70
CA PRO A 340 13.20 1.09 -34.47
C PRO A 340 11.75 0.57 -34.59
N GLU A 341 11.22 -0.11 -33.58
CA GLU A 341 9.94 -0.80 -33.70
C GLU A 341 8.76 0.04 -33.22
N GLY A 342 8.17 0.77 -34.18
CA GLY A 342 6.88 1.47 -34.02
C GLY A 342 5.69 0.57 -33.63
N SER A 343 5.87 -0.76 -33.56
CA SER A 343 4.83 -1.72 -33.17
C SER A 343 4.68 -1.90 -31.66
N THR A 344 5.70 -1.59 -30.85
CA THR A 344 5.64 -1.82 -29.39
C THR A 344 4.55 -0.99 -28.69
N PRO A 345 4.44 0.34 -28.92
CA PRO A 345 3.43 1.15 -28.27
C PRO A 345 2.01 0.77 -28.70
N GLU A 346 1.83 0.41 -29.97
CA GLU A 346 0.55 -0.06 -30.51
C GLU A 346 0.15 -1.40 -29.88
N ASN A 347 1.11 -2.32 -29.73
CA ASN A 347 0.91 -3.59 -29.05
C ASN A 347 0.52 -3.39 -27.57
N MET A 348 1.20 -2.48 -26.85
CA MET A 348 0.84 -2.15 -25.48
C MET A 348 -0.51 -1.45 -25.35
N SER A 349 -0.85 -0.57 -26.29
CA SER A 349 -2.18 0.05 -26.34
C SER A 349 -3.26 -1.00 -26.59
N ARG A 350 -3.01 -1.96 -27.49
CA ARG A 350 -3.92 -3.09 -27.75
C ARG A 350 -4.09 -3.98 -26.52
N LEU A 351 -2.99 -4.29 -25.82
CA LEU A 351 -3.00 -5.02 -24.55
C LEU A 351 -3.84 -4.30 -23.50
N LEU A 352 -3.56 -3.01 -23.26
CA LEU A 352 -4.29 -2.19 -22.30
C LEU A 352 -5.80 -2.15 -22.61
N LYS A 353 -6.16 -1.94 -23.88
CA LYS A 353 -7.56 -1.94 -24.34
C LYS A 353 -8.21 -3.30 -24.14
N GLY A 354 -7.57 -4.40 -24.55
CA GLY A 354 -8.10 -5.75 -24.43
C GLY A 354 -8.38 -6.11 -22.96
N VAL A 355 -7.40 -5.86 -22.09
CA VAL A 355 -7.51 -6.10 -20.66
C VAL A 355 -8.59 -5.24 -20.01
N TRP A 356 -8.71 -3.97 -20.41
CA TRP A 356 -9.80 -3.10 -19.93
C TRP A 356 -11.17 -3.62 -20.35
N GLN A 357 -11.34 -4.11 -21.58
CA GLN A 357 -12.60 -4.70 -22.03
C GLN A 357 -12.94 -5.99 -21.26
N SER A 358 -11.96 -6.87 -21.00
CA SER A 358 -12.16 -8.06 -20.17
C SER A 358 -12.63 -7.72 -18.75
N LEU A 359 -12.07 -6.66 -18.15
CA LEU A 359 -12.49 -6.15 -16.85
C LEU A 359 -13.92 -5.61 -16.87
N LYS A 360 -14.31 -4.84 -17.91
CA LYS A 360 -15.69 -4.34 -18.06
C LYS A 360 -16.70 -5.47 -18.14
N ILE A 361 -16.42 -6.49 -18.96
CA ILE A 361 -17.29 -7.66 -19.15
C ILE A 361 -17.42 -8.43 -17.83
N SER A 362 -16.30 -8.66 -17.13
CA SER A 362 -16.28 -9.41 -15.87
C SER A 362 -17.01 -8.70 -14.72
N CYS A 363 -17.18 -7.38 -14.81
CA CYS A 363 -17.75 -6.57 -13.74
C CYS A 363 -19.14 -5.99 -14.07
N SER A 364 -19.72 -6.33 -15.23
CA SER A 364 -21.03 -5.83 -15.70
C SER A 364 -21.13 -4.29 -15.70
N VAL A 365 -20.03 -3.59 -15.96
CA VAL A 365 -19.99 -2.11 -15.94
C VAL A 365 -20.03 -1.58 -17.38
N GLN A 366 -21.07 -0.81 -17.70
CA GLN A 366 -21.22 -0.07 -18.97
C GLN A 366 -20.75 1.39 -18.78
N PRO A 367 -19.61 1.81 -19.36
CA PRO A 367 -19.05 3.14 -19.12
C PRO A 367 -19.43 4.22 -20.15
N GLU A 368 -20.27 3.90 -21.14
CA GLU A 368 -20.53 4.83 -22.26
C GLU A 368 -21.73 5.76 -22.00
N ASN A 369 -22.54 5.47 -20.97
CA ASN A 369 -23.72 6.25 -20.59
C ASN A 369 -23.52 7.01 -19.27
N TRP A 370 -22.43 7.76 -19.15
CA TRP A 370 -22.14 8.56 -17.96
C TRP A 370 -23.02 9.80 -17.90
N GLN A 371 -24.24 9.68 -17.41
CA GLN A 371 -24.94 10.85 -16.86
C GLN A 371 -24.28 11.22 -15.52
N ILE A 372 -23.22 12.01 -15.62
CA ILE A 372 -22.34 12.53 -14.54
C ILE A 372 -23.12 13.16 -13.37
N GLN A 373 -24.40 13.51 -13.57
CA GLN A 373 -25.27 14.15 -12.59
C GLN A 373 -25.88 13.21 -11.52
N ARG A 374 -25.73 11.87 -11.63
CA ARG A 374 -26.25 10.93 -10.61
C ARG A 374 -25.29 9.78 -10.35
N LEU A 375 -24.24 10.02 -9.57
CA LEU A 375 -23.33 8.96 -9.13
C LEU A 375 -23.62 8.57 -7.67
N PRO A 376 -24.33 7.45 -7.39
CA PRO A 376 -24.28 6.81 -6.08
C PRO A 376 -22.85 6.30 -5.78
N HIS A 377 -22.56 5.85 -4.54
CA HIS A 377 -21.23 5.36 -4.12
C HIS A 377 -20.54 4.37 -5.08
N GLN A 378 -21.30 3.59 -5.87
CA GLN A 378 -20.77 2.70 -6.92
C GLN A 378 -20.11 3.48 -8.08
N GLY A 379 -20.64 4.64 -8.46
CA GLY A 379 -20.09 5.50 -9.50
C GLY A 379 -18.70 6.06 -9.16
N TYR A 380 -18.41 6.26 -7.87
CA TYR A 380 -17.11 6.71 -7.38
C TYR A 380 -16.00 5.69 -7.65
N ILE A 381 -16.28 4.43 -7.34
CA ILE A 381 -15.34 3.31 -7.51
C ILE A 381 -14.98 3.14 -8.99
N LEU A 382 -15.98 3.27 -9.86
CA LEU A 382 -15.81 3.20 -11.31
C LEU A 382 -15.00 4.37 -11.86
N LEU A 383 -15.25 5.59 -11.38
CA LEU A 383 -14.48 6.76 -11.75
C LEU A 383 -12.99 6.56 -11.44
N ILE A 384 -12.65 6.06 -10.25
CA ILE A 384 -11.26 5.79 -9.87
C ILE A 384 -10.64 4.72 -10.76
N ALA A 385 -11.36 3.61 -10.99
CA ALA A 385 -10.88 2.55 -11.87
C ALA A 385 -10.64 3.07 -13.31
N TYR A 386 -11.47 3.99 -13.80
CA TYR A 386 -11.26 4.60 -15.10
C TYR A 386 -10.09 5.59 -15.11
N LEU A 387 -9.89 6.37 -14.04
CA LEU A 387 -8.72 7.23 -13.90
C LEU A 387 -7.41 6.40 -13.87
N GLU A 388 -7.42 5.19 -13.29
CA GLU A 388 -6.29 4.26 -13.36
C GLU A 388 -5.96 3.82 -14.80
N TYR A 389 -7.01 3.51 -15.56
CA TYR A 389 -6.90 3.16 -16.97
C TYR A 389 -6.32 4.32 -17.79
N LEU A 390 -6.90 5.52 -17.66
CA LEU A 390 -6.44 6.71 -18.36
C LEU A 390 -5.01 7.07 -17.99
N TYR A 391 -4.65 6.98 -16.71
CA TYR A 391 -3.29 7.23 -16.26
C TYR A 391 -2.28 6.27 -16.91
N THR A 392 -2.63 4.99 -16.97
CA THR A 392 -1.78 3.97 -17.61
C THR A 392 -1.62 4.24 -19.10
N GLN A 393 -2.70 4.69 -19.76
CA GLN A 393 -2.66 5.12 -21.14
C GLN A 393 -1.69 6.30 -21.32
N VAL A 394 -1.84 7.38 -20.56
CA VAL A 394 -0.94 8.54 -20.61
C VAL A 394 0.52 8.13 -20.36
N TYR A 395 0.77 7.22 -19.41
CA TYR A 395 2.11 6.73 -19.10
C TYR A 395 2.77 6.02 -20.28
N ILE A 396 2.08 5.05 -20.90
CA ILE A 396 2.58 4.30 -22.08
C ILE A 396 2.96 5.28 -23.18
N TRP A 397 2.05 6.20 -23.53
CA TRP A 397 2.26 7.14 -24.63
C TRP A 397 3.38 8.14 -24.35
N LYS A 398 3.43 8.71 -23.14
CA LYS A 398 4.49 9.64 -22.75
C LYS A 398 5.89 9.01 -22.84
N HIS A 399 6.02 7.74 -22.48
CA HIS A 399 7.33 7.10 -22.34
C HIS A 399 7.78 6.29 -23.54
N LEU A 400 6.85 5.80 -24.38
CA LEU A 400 7.18 4.98 -25.55
C LEU A 400 6.95 5.73 -26.88
N LEU A 401 6.20 6.83 -26.89
CA LEU A 401 5.93 7.65 -28.08
C LEU A 401 6.02 9.16 -27.77
N PRO A 402 7.19 9.69 -27.38
CA PRO A 402 7.34 11.11 -27.03
C PRO A 402 7.09 12.07 -28.20
N GLY A 403 7.07 11.59 -29.45
CA GLY A 403 6.91 12.41 -30.66
C GLY A 403 5.46 12.75 -31.06
N GLN A 404 4.44 12.13 -30.46
CA GLN A 404 3.02 12.39 -30.78
C GLN A 404 2.34 13.31 -29.75
N LEU A 405 2.73 14.58 -29.76
CA LEU A 405 2.27 15.58 -28.77
C LEU A 405 0.75 15.83 -28.80
N TYR A 406 0.12 15.76 -29.98
CA TYR A 406 -1.33 15.97 -30.13
C TYR A 406 -2.14 14.88 -29.41
N THR A 407 -1.82 13.62 -29.70
CA THR A 407 -2.48 12.45 -29.08
C THR A 407 -2.31 12.45 -27.56
N LEU A 408 -1.11 12.79 -27.06
CA LEU A 408 -0.84 12.93 -25.64
C LEU A 408 -1.64 14.07 -25.00
N GLY A 409 -1.76 15.20 -25.69
CA GLY A 409 -2.58 16.35 -25.27
C GLY A 409 -4.05 15.97 -25.08
N ASP A 410 -4.63 15.26 -26.04
CA ASP A 410 -6.02 14.79 -25.96
C ASP A 410 -6.25 13.83 -24.80
N MET A 411 -5.32 12.90 -24.55
CA MET A 411 -5.43 11.97 -23.42
C MET A 411 -5.33 12.70 -22.07
N CYS A 412 -4.43 13.67 -21.96
CA CYS A 412 -4.34 14.53 -20.78
C CYS A 412 -5.62 15.34 -20.59
N ARG A 413 -6.20 15.91 -21.67
CA ARG A 413 -7.46 16.65 -21.64
C ARG A 413 -8.61 15.77 -21.13
N ILE A 414 -8.80 14.57 -21.70
CA ILE A 414 -9.83 13.63 -21.26
C ILE A 414 -9.66 13.25 -19.79
N THR A 415 -8.42 13.02 -19.35
CA THR A 415 -8.11 12.71 -17.95
C THR A 415 -8.47 13.88 -17.03
N LEU A 416 -8.14 15.11 -17.42
CA LEU A 416 -8.44 16.32 -16.67
C LEU A 416 -9.95 16.57 -16.60
N GLU A 417 -10.66 16.52 -17.74
CA GLU A 417 -12.12 16.68 -17.82
C GLU A 417 -12.83 15.66 -16.93
N THR A 418 -12.43 14.39 -17.03
CA THR A 418 -12.98 13.31 -16.19
C THR A 418 -12.74 13.58 -14.70
N THR A 419 -11.55 14.07 -14.34
CA THR A 419 -11.22 14.43 -12.96
C THR A 419 -12.09 15.58 -12.47
N ILE A 420 -12.20 16.66 -13.25
CA ILE A 420 -12.96 17.86 -12.89
C ILE A 420 -14.44 17.53 -12.73
N CYS A 421 -15.03 16.81 -13.69
CA CYS A 421 -16.40 16.34 -13.61
C CYS A 421 -16.62 15.45 -12.37
N GLY A 422 -15.66 14.57 -12.07
CA GLY A 422 -15.66 13.78 -10.84
C GLY A 422 -15.69 14.65 -9.58
N VAL A 423 -14.77 15.61 -9.47
CA VAL A 423 -14.70 16.54 -8.32
C VAL A 423 -16.01 17.30 -8.16
N GLN A 424 -16.58 17.82 -9.26
CA GLN A 424 -17.82 18.59 -9.24
C GLN A 424 -19.03 17.76 -8.80
N SER A 425 -19.15 16.51 -9.27
CA SER A 425 -20.26 15.63 -8.90
C SER A 425 -20.15 15.08 -7.48
N LEU A 426 -18.93 14.97 -6.92
CA LEU A 426 -18.67 14.28 -5.66
C LEU A 426 -18.34 15.24 -4.50
N GLY A 427 -18.24 16.54 -4.76
CA GLY A 427 -17.89 17.58 -3.77
C GLY A 427 -16.42 17.59 -3.38
N SER A 428 -15.77 16.42 -3.26
CA SER A 428 -14.31 16.32 -3.14
C SER A 428 -13.78 15.02 -3.74
N LEU A 429 -12.68 15.11 -4.49
CA LEU A 429 -11.91 13.95 -4.94
C LEU A 429 -10.65 13.75 -4.08
N GLU A 430 -10.27 14.73 -3.24
CA GLU A 430 -9.05 14.73 -2.41
C GLU A 430 -8.95 13.52 -1.47
N GLU A 431 -10.08 13.01 -1.01
CA GLU A 431 -10.17 11.90 -0.07
C GLU A 431 -9.53 10.61 -0.58
N TYR A 432 -9.36 10.42 -1.89
CA TYR A 432 -8.96 9.13 -2.43
C TYR A 432 -7.76 9.12 -3.39
N ARG A 433 -6.62 8.66 -2.86
CA ARG A 433 -5.32 8.37 -3.51
C ARG A 433 -4.50 9.62 -3.90
N SER A 434 -3.86 10.25 -2.92
CA SER A 434 -2.84 11.30 -3.10
C SER A 434 -1.50 10.77 -3.68
N ASP A 435 -1.41 9.47 -3.89
CA ASP A 435 -0.24 8.73 -4.36
C ASP A 435 -0.09 8.66 -5.88
N TYR A 436 -1.12 9.04 -6.64
CA TYR A 436 -1.03 9.05 -8.10
C TYR A 436 -0.33 10.29 -8.64
N ALA A 437 0.61 10.05 -9.56
CA ALA A 437 1.45 11.07 -10.18
C ALA A 437 0.70 12.17 -10.90
N TRP A 438 -0.44 11.85 -11.50
CA TRP A 438 -1.22 12.80 -12.27
C TRP A 438 -1.84 13.88 -11.40
N ARG A 439 -2.13 13.65 -10.11
CA ARG A 439 -2.60 14.72 -9.20
C ARG A 439 -1.55 15.80 -8.98
N VAL A 440 -0.28 15.40 -8.85
CA VAL A 440 0.85 16.34 -8.75
C VAL A 440 1.01 17.13 -10.06
N SER A 441 0.81 16.47 -11.21
CA SER A 441 0.83 17.13 -12.52
C SER A 441 -0.35 18.08 -12.74
N CYS A 442 -1.56 17.74 -12.32
CA CYS A 442 -2.73 18.59 -12.42
C CYS A 442 -2.68 19.80 -11.47
N ARG A 443 -2.13 19.65 -10.26
CA ARG A 443 -1.92 20.79 -9.33
C ARG A 443 -0.98 21.83 -9.94
N ASN A 444 0.07 21.39 -10.61
CA ASN A 444 1.01 22.29 -11.29
C ASN A 444 0.42 22.95 -12.54
N LEU A 445 -0.60 22.34 -13.17
CA LEU A 445 -1.31 22.90 -14.33
C LEU A 445 -2.45 23.85 -13.94
N LEU A 446 -2.96 23.77 -12.71
CA LEU A 446 -4.01 24.68 -12.19
C LEU A 446 -3.42 25.96 -11.55
N HIS A 447 -2.10 25.96 -11.28
CA HIS A 447 -1.37 27.11 -10.75
C HIS A 447 -0.49 27.83 -11.80
N ALA A 448 -0.53 27.37 -13.05
CA ALA A 448 0.05 28.02 -14.22
C ALA A 448 -1.09 28.55 -15.09
#